data_AF-A0A964GZU9-F1
#
_entry.id   AF-A0A964GZU9-F1
#
_cell.length_a   1.000
_cell.length_b   1.000
_cell.length_c   1.000
_cell.angle_alpha   90.00
_cell.angle_beta   90.00
_cell.angle_gamma   90.00
#
_symmetry.space_group_name_H-M   'P 1'
#
loop_
_entity.id
_entity.type
_entity.pdbx_description
1 polymer ?
#
loop_
_entity_poly.entity_id
_entity_poly.type
_entity_poly.pdbx_seq_one_letter_code
_entity_poly.pdbx_strand_id
1 'polypeptide(L)'
;MQGPRPEYTFPARFIVRWLWSWARRRRRHLGEDGTWLVARHAAAPHVIAAERIPARDGFILVMNHYEPAGLRVWWPALSVSGAVGARRGEAPALRWLIADRFFQTRWHGVPIPDGVIAWAFRQLARTYGLIVVSRSDARARAIALRRAARAARPRGAPAPARRHA
;
A
#
# COMPACT_ATOMS: atom_id res chain seq x y z
N MET A 1 -2.34 -12.67 -32.40
CA MET A 1 -1.01 -12.71 -31.74
C MET A 1 -1.04 -11.72 -30.59
N GLN A 2 -0.85 -12.16 -29.33
CA GLN A 2 -0.72 -11.22 -28.22
C GLN A 2 0.67 -10.59 -28.30
N GLY A 3 0.75 -9.26 -28.36
CA GLY A 3 2.03 -8.54 -28.29
C GLY A 3 2.75 -8.81 -26.97
N PRO A 4 4.02 -8.39 -26.83
CA PRO A 4 4.78 -8.58 -25.60
C PRO A 4 4.02 -8.00 -24.41
N ARG A 5 3.95 -8.75 -23.30
CA ARG A 5 3.28 -8.30 -22.08
C ARG A 5 4.03 -7.09 -21.51
N PRO A 6 3.33 -6.03 -21.06
CA PRO A 6 3.99 -4.88 -20.47
C PRO A 6 4.71 -5.26 -19.18
N GLU A 7 5.95 -4.83 -19.05
CA GLU A 7 6.74 -4.97 -17.84
C GLU A 7 6.61 -3.74 -16.96
N TYR A 8 6.07 -3.93 -15.77
CA TYR A 8 5.87 -2.90 -14.78
C TYR A 8 7.10 -2.80 -13.86
N THR A 9 8.12 -2.09 -14.34
CA THR A 9 9.36 -1.82 -13.58
C THR A 9 9.34 -0.43 -12.97
N PHE A 10 10.01 -0.23 -11.84
CA PHE A 10 10.13 1.11 -11.25
C PHE A 10 11.23 1.90 -11.96
N PRO A 11 10.94 3.11 -12.47
CA PRO A 11 11.97 3.98 -13.03
C PRO A 11 13.06 4.27 -11.99
N ALA A 12 14.33 4.29 -12.38
CA ALA A 12 15.44 4.56 -11.46
C ALA A 12 15.26 5.87 -10.66
N ARG A 13 14.71 6.91 -11.30
CA ARG A 13 14.36 8.18 -10.65
C ARG A 13 13.36 8.01 -9.50
N PHE A 14 12.41 7.07 -9.61
CA PHE A 14 11.49 6.75 -8.53
C PHE A 14 12.24 6.16 -7.34
N ILE A 15 13.11 5.19 -7.59
CA ILE A 15 13.92 4.51 -6.57
C ILE A 15 14.82 5.52 -5.84
N VAL A 16 15.51 6.40 -6.57
CA VAL A 16 16.37 7.44 -5.98
C VAL A 16 15.55 8.39 -5.11
N ARG A 17 14.40 8.88 -5.60
CA ARG A 17 13.50 9.74 -4.81
C ARG A 17 13.06 9.01 -3.54
N TRP A 18 12.72 7.72 -3.64
CA TRP A 18 12.29 6.94 -2.50
C TRP A 18 13.41 6.78 -1.46
N LEU A 19 14.61 6.37 -1.89
CA LEU A 19 15.79 6.25 -1.03
C LEU A 19 16.12 7.57 -0.35
N TRP A 20 15.98 8.68 -1.06
CA TRP A 20 16.19 10.02 -0.51
C TRP A 20 15.18 10.39 0.57
N SER A 21 13.89 10.17 0.31
CA SER A 21 12.84 10.38 1.32
C SER A 21 13.09 9.51 2.54
N TRP A 22 13.48 8.26 2.33
CA TRP A 22 13.83 7.32 3.40
C TRP A 22 15.02 7.82 4.23
N ALA A 23 16.13 8.17 3.59
CA ALA A 23 17.34 8.69 4.25
C ALA A 23 17.05 9.96 5.06
N ARG A 24 16.16 10.83 4.57
CA ARG A 24 15.75 12.07 5.23
C ARG A 24 14.55 11.93 6.16
N ARG A 25 14.06 10.70 6.39
CA ARG A 25 12.86 10.40 7.19
C ARG A 25 11.63 11.21 6.76
N ARG A 26 11.57 11.60 5.49
CA ARG A 26 10.44 12.35 4.92
C ARG A 26 9.30 11.40 4.61
N ARG A 27 8.09 11.84 4.92
CA ARG A 27 6.88 11.13 4.52
C ARG A 27 6.64 11.27 3.03
N ARG A 28 5.99 10.26 2.47
CA ARG A 28 5.52 10.20 1.08
C ARG A 28 4.08 9.72 1.06
N HIS A 29 3.37 10.09 0.00
CA HIS A 29 2.00 9.67 -0.22
C HIS A 29 1.96 8.65 -1.37
N LEU A 30 1.42 7.46 -1.11
CA LEU A 30 1.28 6.43 -2.14
C LEU A 30 0.41 6.88 -3.31
N GLY A 31 -0.58 7.74 -3.06
CA GLY A 31 -1.43 8.31 -4.11
C GLY A 31 -0.64 9.19 -5.08
N GLU A 32 0.15 10.13 -4.57
CA GLU A 32 1.01 11.00 -5.39
C GLU A 32 2.03 10.19 -6.19
N ASP A 33 2.67 9.22 -5.55
CA ASP A 33 3.62 8.32 -6.20
C ASP A 33 2.97 7.45 -7.26
N GLY A 34 1.75 6.95 -6.99
CA GLY A 34 0.95 6.20 -7.93
C GLY A 34 0.57 7.01 -9.16
N THR A 35 0.03 8.21 -8.97
CA THR A 35 -0.27 9.14 -10.07
C THR A 35 0.98 9.47 -10.88
N TRP A 36 2.12 9.72 -10.21
CA TRP A 36 3.37 10.03 -10.88
C TRP A 36 3.88 8.88 -11.76
N LEU A 37 3.77 7.64 -11.27
CA LEU A 37 4.20 6.43 -11.97
C LEU A 37 3.29 6.07 -13.14
N VAL A 38 1.97 6.08 -12.92
CA VAL A 38 0.97 5.77 -13.94
C VAL A 38 1.07 6.74 -15.11
N ALA A 39 1.22 8.03 -14.84
CA ALA A 39 1.37 9.06 -15.87
C ALA A 39 2.65 8.93 -16.73
N ARG A 40 3.61 8.09 -16.33
CA ARG A 40 4.91 7.89 -17.00
C ARG A 40 5.10 6.48 -17.55
N HIS A 41 4.13 5.61 -17.37
CA HIS A 41 4.19 4.26 -17.87
C HIS A 41 3.53 4.19 -19.25
N ALA A 42 4.23 3.62 -20.24
CA ALA A 42 3.70 3.53 -21.61
C ALA A 42 2.39 2.71 -21.66
N ALA A 43 2.32 1.63 -20.88
CA ALA A 43 1.11 0.86 -20.64
C ALA A 43 0.45 1.29 -19.33
N ALA A 44 -0.07 2.51 -19.27
CA ALA A 44 -0.71 3.05 -18.08
C ALA A 44 -1.95 2.19 -17.74
N PRO A 45 -2.09 1.71 -16.49
CA PRO A 45 -3.26 0.93 -16.08
C PRO A 45 -4.53 1.77 -16.19
N HIS A 46 -5.56 1.18 -16.76
CA HIS A 46 -6.87 1.81 -16.90
C HIS A 46 -7.74 1.49 -15.67
N VAL A 47 -8.29 2.52 -15.03
CA VAL A 47 -9.17 2.37 -13.87
C VAL A 47 -10.60 2.59 -14.32
N ILE A 48 -11.41 1.53 -14.24
CA ILE A 48 -12.83 1.56 -14.60
C ILE A 48 -13.64 1.80 -13.34
N ALA A 49 -14.78 2.48 -13.49
CA ALA A 49 -15.74 2.75 -12.42
C ALA A 49 -15.15 3.53 -11.22
N ALA A 50 -14.21 4.44 -11.48
CA ALA A 50 -13.56 5.27 -10.46
C ALA A 50 -14.55 6.17 -9.71
N GLU A 51 -15.70 6.49 -10.31
CA GLU A 51 -16.79 7.24 -9.70
C GLU A 51 -17.40 6.54 -8.48
N ARG A 52 -17.27 5.20 -8.40
CA ARG A 52 -17.74 4.38 -7.25
C ARG A 52 -16.85 4.50 -6.02
N ILE A 53 -15.65 5.07 -6.16
CA ILE A 53 -14.77 5.35 -5.02
C ILE A 53 -15.45 6.45 -4.17
N PRO A 54 -15.71 6.21 -2.87
CA PRO A 54 -16.30 7.23 -2.01
C PRO A 54 -15.44 8.50 -1.98
N ALA A 55 -16.02 9.62 -2.41
CA ALA A 55 -15.34 10.92 -2.43
C ALA A 55 -15.15 11.47 -1.01
N ARG A 56 -16.08 11.14 -0.12
CA ARG A 56 -16.10 11.52 1.30
C ARG A 56 -16.25 10.24 2.14
N ASP A 57 -16.02 10.34 3.44
CA ASP A 57 -16.10 9.24 4.42
C ASP A 57 -15.01 8.17 4.36
N GLY A 58 -14.92 7.40 5.45
CA GLY A 58 -14.02 6.27 5.57
C GLY A 58 -14.57 5.03 4.85
N PHE A 59 -13.68 4.25 4.25
CA PHE A 59 -14.03 2.98 3.61
C PHE A 59 -12.87 1.99 3.77
N ILE A 60 -13.15 0.71 3.50
CA ILE A 60 -12.14 -0.34 3.45
C ILE A 60 -11.96 -0.74 1.99
N LEU A 61 -10.73 -0.59 1.48
CA LEU A 61 -10.35 -1.15 0.18
C LEU A 61 -9.93 -2.60 0.38
N VAL A 62 -10.52 -3.50 -0.41
CA VAL A 62 -10.09 -4.89 -0.51
C VAL A 62 -9.59 -5.10 -1.94
N MET A 63 -8.40 -5.70 -2.08
CA MET A 63 -7.77 -5.93 -3.37
C MET A 63 -7.19 -7.35 -3.38
N ASN A 64 -7.37 -8.04 -4.51
CA ASN A 64 -6.68 -9.31 -4.75
C ASN A 64 -5.17 -9.05 -4.87
N HIS A 65 -4.37 -9.85 -4.18
CA HIS A 65 -2.91 -9.85 -4.34
C HIS A 65 -2.51 -10.69 -5.57
N TYR A 66 -2.85 -10.20 -6.76
CA TYR A 66 -2.51 -10.86 -8.02
C TYR A 66 -1.20 -10.31 -8.58
N GLU A 67 -0.21 -11.20 -8.82
CA GLU A 67 1.14 -10.84 -9.28
C GLU A 67 1.56 -11.76 -10.46
N PRO A 68 0.99 -11.57 -11.67
CA PRO A 68 1.43 -12.32 -12.84
C PRO A 68 2.81 -11.86 -13.30
N ALA A 69 3.47 -12.66 -14.14
CA ALA A 69 4.75 -12.29 -14.74
C ALA A 69 4.69 -10.91 -15.41
N GLY A 70 5.62 -10.02 -15.04
CA GLY A 70 5.69 -8.65 -15.52
C GLY A 70 4.93 -7.62 -14.68
N LEU A 71 4.03 -8.03 -13.77
CA LEU A 71 3.26 -7.10 -12.91
C LEU A 71 3.53 -7.40 -11.44
N ARG A 72 4.38 -6.59 -10.80
CA ARG A 72 4.68 -6.70 -9.37
C ARG A 72 3.53 -6.15 -8.53
N VAL A 73 3.21 -6.75 -7.37
CA VAL A 73 2.05 -6.37 -6.53
C VAL A 73 2.00 -4.89 -6.13
N TRP A 74 3.16 -4.24 -6.05
CA TRP A 74 3.25 -2.82 -5.71
C TRP A 74 2.58 -1.92 -6.75
N TRP A 75 2.58 -2.32 -8.03
CA TRP A 75 1.99 -1.52 -9.10
C TRP A 75 0.47 -1.39 -8.95
N PRO A 76 -0.30 -2.47 -8.83
CA PRO A 76 -1.74 -2.37 -8.53
C PRO A 76 -2.04 -1.51 -7.29
N ALA A 77 -1.29 -1.68 -6.20
CA ALA A 77 -1.49 -0.91 -4.98
C ALA A 77 -1.24 0.61 -5.19
N LEU A 78 -0.19 0.97 -5.92
CA LEU A 78 0.13 2.35 -6.27
C LEU A 78 -0.91 2.95 -7.23
N SER A 79 -1.31 2.22 -8.27
CA SER A 79 -2.32 2.67 -9.24
C SER A 79 -3.66 2.93 -8.57
N VAL A 80 -4.15 2.03 -7.72
CA VAL A 80 -5.39 2.23 -6.96
C VAL A 80 -5.24 3.40 -5.98
N SER A 81 -4.09 3.53 -5.32
CA SER A 81 -3.84 4.68 -4.44
C SER A 81 -3.91 6.01 -5.19
N GLY A 82 -3.38 6.07 -6.42
CA GLY A 82 -3.45 7.24 -7.29
C GLY A 82 -4.89 7.57 -7.69
N ALA A 83 -5.67 6.57 -8.10
CA ALA A 83 -7.09 6.76 -8.43
C ALA A 83 -7.92 7.25 -7.23
N VAL A 84 -7.70 6.66 -6.05
CA VAL A 84 -8.35 7.10 -4.80
C VAL A 84 -7.94 8.54 -4.47
N GLY A 85 -6.67 8.89 -4.61
CA GLY A 85 -6.17 10.25 -4.40
C GLY A 85 -6.82 11.26 -5.35
N ALA A 86 -6.87 10.95 -6.65
CA ALA A 86 -7.50 11.80 -7.65
C ALA A 86 -9.00 12.02 -7.37
N ARG A 87 -9.72 10.99 -6.92
CA ARG A 87 -11.14 11.11 -6.57
C ARG A 87 -11.41 11.93 -5.32
N ARG A 88 -10.52 11.84 -4.33
CA ARG A 88 -10.73 12.37 -2.97
C ARG A 88 -10.08 13.73 -2.72
N GLY A 89 -9.15 14.17 -3.57
CA GLY A 89 -8.46 15.46 -3.44
C GLY A 89 -7.77 15.58 -2.08
N GLU A 90 -8.20 16.54 -1.26
CA GLU A 90 -7.61 16.83 0.07
C GLU A 90 -8.01 15.83 1.17
N ALA A 91 -8.93 14.90 0.91
CA ALA A 91 -9.32 13.93 1.93
C ALA A 91 -8.13 13.01 2.32
N PRO A 92 -8.13 12.46 3.55
CA PRO A 92 -7.03 11.66 4.06
C PRO A 92 -6.65 10.52 3.11
N ALA A 93 -5.34 10.39 2.86
CA ALA A 93 -4.80 9.36 1.98
C ALA A 93 -5.13 7.93 2.46
N LEU A 94 -5.28 7.03 1.49
CA LEU A 94 -5.42 5.60 1.72
C LEU A 94 -4.24 5.05 2.55
N ARG A 95 -4.54 4.28 3.59
CA ARG A 95 -3.53 3.63 4.44
C ARG A 95 -3.55 2.13 4.19
N TRP A 96 -2.45 1.60 3.67
CA TRP A 96 -2.33 0.17 3.42
C TRP A 96 -1.93 -0.60 4.67
N LEU A 97 -2.48 -1.81 4.77
CA LEU A 97 -2.00 -2.83 5.69
C LEU A 97 -0.87 -3.61 5.01
N ILE A 98 0.23 -3.82 5.74
CA ILE A 98 1.34 -4.64 5.28
C ILE A 98 1.69 -5.66 6.35
N ALA A 99 2.01 -6.88 5.97
CA ALA A 99 2.57 -7.86 6.90
C ALA A 99 3.88 -7.34 7.51
N ASP A 100 4.29 -7.84 8.67
CA ASP A 100 5.58 -7.50 9.28
C ASP A 100 6.76 -8.26 8.65
N ARG A 101 6.51 -9.32 7.87
CA ARG A 101 7.51 -10.13 7.16
C ARG A 101 6.90 -10.96 6.02
N PHE A 102 7.75 -11.39 5.09
CA PHE A 102 7.45 -12.45 4.11
C PHE A 102 7.89 -13.83 4.65
N PHE A 103 7.42 -14.93 4.04
CA PHE A 103 7.97 -16.26 4.28
C PHE A 103 9.15 -16.53 3.35
N GLN A 104 10.24 -17.09 3.88
CA GLN A 104 11.36 -17.68 3.13
C GLN A 104 11.87 -16.82 1.95
N THR A 105 12.03 -15.51 2.16
CA THR A 105 12.49 -14.64 1.07
C THR A 105 13.94 -14.97 0.73
N ARG A 106 14.15 -15.41 -0.50
CA ARG A 106 15.47 -15.63 -1.08
C ARG A 106 15.77 -14.54 -2.09
N TRP A 107 16.97 -13.99 -2.05
CA TRP A 107 17.51 -13.10 -3.06
C TRP A 107 18.61 -13.84 -3.82
N HIS A 108 18.41 -14.11 -5.11
CA HIS A 108 19.30 -14.96 -5.92
C HIS A 108 19.73 -16.27 -5.23
N GLY A 109 18.77 -16.95 -4.59
CA GLY A 109 19.02 -18.22 -3.86
C GLY A 109 19.50 -18.06 -2.41
N VAL A 110 19.98 -16.88 -2.01
CA VAL A 110 20.46 -16.61 -0.65
C VAL A 110 19.28 -16.22 0.25
N PRO A 111 19.07 -16.89 1.40
CA PRO A 111 18.02 -16.50 2.34
C PRO A 111 18.32 -15.12 2.93
N ILE A 112 17.35 -14.21 2.87
CA ILE A 112 17.45 -12.91 3.54
C ILE A 112 17.01 -13.10 4.99
N PRO A 113 17.79 -12.66 5.99
CA PRO A 113 17.39 -12.76 7.39
C PRO A 113 16.07 -12.02 7.66
N ASP A 114 15.16 -12.67 8.39
CA ASP A 114 13.85 -12.11 8.76
C ASP A 114 13.94 -10.72 9.41
N GLY A 115 14.97 -10.49 10.23
CA GLY A 115 15.20 -9.20 10.88
C GLY A 115 15.41 -8.04 9.89
N VAL A 116 16.05 -8.32 8.75
CA VAL A 116 16.29 -7.34 7.68
C VAL A 116 14.99 -7.02 6.96
N ILE A 117 14.19 -8.04 6.62
CA ILE A 117 12.88 -7.86 5.99
C ILE A 117 11.95 -7.05 6.89
N ALA A 118 11.86 -7.45 8.16
CA ALA A 118 11.03 -6.77 9.15
C ALA A 118 11.48 -5.32 9.35
N TRP A 119 12.79 -5.06 9.36
CA TRP A 119 13.32 -3.70 9.39
C TRP A 119 12.92 -2.91 8.14
N ALA A 120 13.09 -3.47 6.94
CA ALA A 120 12.75 -2.80 5.68
C ALA A 120 11.25 -2.43 5.61
N PHE A 121 10.38 -3.35 6.01
CA PHE A 121 8.94 -3.12 6.09
C PHE A 121 8.56 -2.03 7.10
N ARG A 122 9.24 -1.98 8.26
CA ARG A 122 9.06 -0.88 9.21
C ARG A 122 9.48 0.46 8.61
N GLN A 123 10.58 0.51 7.85
CA GLN A 123 10.99 1.73 7.16
C GLN A 123 9.96 2.16 6.12
N LEU A 124 9.51 1.24 5.29
CA LEU A 124 8.46 1.51 4.31
C LEU A 124 7.18 2.01 4.97
N ALA A 125 6.78 1.39 6.08
CA ALA A 125 5.61 1.80 6.85
C ALA A 125 5.76 3.20 7.43
N ARG A 126 6.95 3.59 7.88
CA ARG A 126 7.22 4.97 8.34
C ARG A 126 7.16 5.98 7.20
N THR A 127 7.75 5.65 6.05
CA THR A 127 7.79 6.53 4.87
C THR A 127 6.38 6.78 4.32
N TYR A 128 5.54 5.75 4.21
CA TYR A 128 4.21 5.86 3.60
C TYR A 128 3.04 5.90 4.58
N GLY A 129 3.29 5.83 5.89
CA GLY A 129 2.24 5.76 6.90
C GLY A 129 1.43 4.47 6.87
N LEU A 130 2.06 3.35 6.48
CA LEU A 130 1.42 2.04 6.44
C LEU A 130 1.14 1.51 7.85
N ILE A 131 0.14 0.64 7.95
CA ILE A 131 -0.17 -0.09 9.18
C ILE A 131 0.46 -1.47 9.07
N VAL A 132 1.48 -1.72 9.89
CA VAL A 132 2.11 -3.04 9.98
C VAL A 132 1.21 -3.99 10.78
N VAL A 133 0.96 -5.17 10.22
CA VAL A 133 0.15 -6.23 10.80
C VAL A 133 1.06 -7.41 11.12
N SER A 134 1.19 -7.75 12.39
CA SER A 134 2.01 -8.88 12.81
C SER A 134 1.43 -10.20 12.31
N ARG A 135 2.27 -11.05 11.72
CA ARG A 135 1.89 -12.42 11.35
C ARG A 135 1.92 -13.36 12.56
N SER A 136 2.93 -13.27 13.41
CA SER A 136 3.15 -14.20 14.52
C SER A 136 2.36 -13.84 15.78
N ASP A 137 2.16 -12.55 16.06
CA ASP A 137 1.48 -12.09 17.27
C ASP A 137 0.01 -11.74 16.96
N ALA A 138 -0.90 -12.59 17.43
CA ALA A 138 -2.34 -12.41 17.27
C ALA A 138 -2.87 -11.15 17.99
N ARG A 139 -2.31 -10.79 19.14
CA ARG A 139 -2.70 -9.59 19.89
C ARG A 139 -2.28 -8.34 19.13
N ALA A 140 -1.03 -8.27 18.69
CA ALA A 140 -0.53 -7.16 17.89
C ALA A 140 -1.31 -7.01 16.58
N ARG A 141 -1.62 -8.12 15.90
CA ARG A 141 -2.50 -8.14 14.73
C ARG A 141 -3.88 -7.57 15.01
N ALA A 142 -4.54 -8.03 16.08
CA ALA A 142 -5.87 -7.54 16.44
C ALA A 142 -5.86 -6.04 16.73
N ILE A 143 -4.82 -5.51 17.39
CA ILE A 143 -4.65 -4.07 17.63
C ILE A 143 -4.52 -3.31 16.30
N ALA A 144 -3.68 -3.78 15.39
CA ALA A 144 -3.50 -3.16 14.07
C ALA A 144 -4.80 -3.14 13.25
N LEU A 145 -5.53 -4.25 13.22
CA LEU A 145 -6.81 -4.35 12.51
C LEU A 145 -7.88 -3.46 13.14
N ARG A 146 -7.98 -3.39 14.48
CA ARG A 146 -8.90 -2.46 15.16
C ARG A 146 -8.56 -1.01 14.86
N ARG A 147 -7.27 -0.65 14.78
CA ARG A 147 -6.84 0.69 14.39
C ARG A 147 -7.26 1.02 12.97
N ALA A 148 -7.08 0.09 12.03
CA ALA A 148 -7.53 0.26 10.65
C ALA A 148 -9.06 0.43 10.56
N ALA A 149 -9.80 -0.44 11.24
CA ALA A 149 -11.26 -0.37 11.29
C ALA A 149 -11.78 0.95 11.88
N ARG A 150 -11.15 1.46 12.94
CA ARG A 150 -11.49 2.79 13.51
C ARG A 150 -11.20 3.92 12.52
N ALA A 151 -10.09 3.86 11.79
CA ALA A 151 -9.73 4.87 10.81
C ALA A 151 -10.66 4.88 9.57
N ALA A 152 -11.28 3.74 9.27
CA ALA A 152 -12.22 3.59 8.16
C ALA A 152 -13.67 3.95 8.53
N ARG A 153 -13.95 4.36 9.78
CA ARG A 153 -15.32 4.70 10.16
C ARG A 153 -15.81 5.99 9.50
N PRO A 154 -17.10 6.07 9.14
CA PRO A 154 -17.74 7.34 8.83
C PRO A 154 -17.57 8.34 9.97
N ARG A 155 -17.40 9.61 9.64
CA ARG A 155 -17.38 10.67 10.65
C ARG A 155 -18.76 10.72 11.32
N GLY A 156 -18.81 10.66 12.65
CA GLY A 156 -20.06 10.67 13.42
C GLY A 156 -20.66 9.28 13.72
N ALA A 157 -20.05 8.18 13.29
CA ALA A 157 -20.52 6.84 13.67
C ALA A 157 -20.33 6.60 15.19
N PRO A 158 -21.34 6.06 15.91
CA PRO A 158 -21.23 5.79 17.34
C PRO A 158 -20.09 4.81 17.64
N ALA A 159 -19.48 4.97 18.83
CA ALA A 159 -18.47 4.05 19.29
C ALA A 159 -19.07 2.63 19.44
N PRO A 160 -18.32 1.56 19.13
CA PRO A 160 -18.80 0.21 19.24
C PRO A 160 -19.07 -0.07 20.71
N ALA A 161 -20.22 -0.63 21.01
CA ALA A 161 -20.56 -1.09 22.35
C ALA A 161 -19.39 -1.93 22.89
N ARG A 162 -18.88 -1.57 24.07
CA ARG A 162 -17.90 -2.40 24.76
C ARG A 162 -18.60 -3.72 25.07
N ARG A 163 -18.23 -4.79 24.36
CA ARG A 163 -18.61 -6.13 24.79
C ARG A 163 -17.82 -6.39 26.07
N HIS A 164 -18.52 -6.33 27.21
CA HIS A 164 -18.03 -6.90 28.45
C HIS A 164 -17.89 -8.41 28.19
N ALA A 165 -16.64 -8.88 28.28
CA ALA A 165 -16.32 -10.29 28.33
C ALA A 165 -16.21 -10.67 29.80
#